data_AF-A0A2V5ZUB3-F1
#
_entry.id   AF-A0A2V5ZUB3-F1
#
_cell.length_a   1.000
_cell.length_b   1.000
_cell.length_c   1.000
_cell.angle_alpha   90.00
_cell.angle_beta   90.00
_cell.angle_gamma   90.00
#
_symmetry.space_group_name_H-M   'P 1'
#
loop_
_entity.id
_entity.type
_entity.pdbx_description
1 polymer ?
#
loop_
_entity_poly.entity_id
_entity_poly.type
_entity_poly.pdbx_seq_one_letter_code
_entity_poly.pdbx_strand_id
1 'polypeptide(L)' 'MVRLHIYGDLDFFLGPRIRGGKVDRRLSEKTSIKDVIESCGIPHPEVDLILLNGKAVDFTYAITD' A
#
# COMPACT_ATOMS: atom_id res chain seq x y z
N MET A 1 10.50 7.80 2.32
CA MET A 1 9.58 7.17 3.32
C MET A 1 8.18 7.30 2.78
N VAL A 2 7.38 6.24 2.78
CA VAL A 2 6.03 6.25 2.20
C VAL A 2 4.98 5.99 3.24
N ARG A 3 3.84 6.66 3.09
CA ARG A 3 2.66 6.48 3.93
C ARG A 3 1.54 5.90 3.09
N LEU A 4 1.04 4.75 3.50
CA LEU A 4 -0.13 4.13 2.90
C LEU A 4 -1.35 4.43 3.77
N HIS A 5 -2.43 4.83 3.11
CA HIS A 5 -3.75 4.93 3.70
C HIS A 5 -4.62 3.84 3.08
N ILE A 6 -5.19 3.01 3.93
CA ILE A 6 -5.92 1.80 3.56
C ILE A 6 -7.37 2.02 3.97
N TYR A 7 -8.26 1.58 3.09
CA TYR A 7 -9.68 1.90 3.14
C TYR A 7 -10.52 0.65 2.86
N GLY A 8 -11.75 0.67 3.34
CA GLY A 8 -12.69 -0.45 3.16
C GLY A 8 -12.24 -1.70 3.91
N ASP A 9 -12.50 -2.86 3.30
CA ASP A 9 -12.25 -4.16 3.92
C ASP A 9 -10.75 -4.54 3.94
N LEU A 10 -9.89 -3.78 3.24
CA LEU A 10 -8.45 -4.02 3.20
C LEU A 10 -7.78 -3.90 4.58
N ASP A 11 -8.39 -3.14 5.50
CA ASP A 11 -7.91 -3.02 6.88
C ASP A 11 -7.91 -4.37 7.63
N PHE A 12 -8.70 -5.36 7.17
CA PHE A 12 -8.71 -6.73 7.69
C PHE A 12 -7.31 -7.38 7.65
N PHE A 13 -6.51 -7.08 6.62
CA PHE A 13 -5.19 -7.69 6.43
C PHE A 13 -4.09 -7.11 7.32
N LEU A 14 -4.27 -5.88 7.85
CA LEU A 14 -3.23 -5.16 8.58
C LEU A 14 -2.97 -5.67 10.01
N GLY A 15 -3.81 -6.59 10.47
CA GLY A 15 -3.72 -7.20 11.79
C GLY A 15 -4.04 -6.22 12.94
N PRO A 16 -4.16 -6.72 14.18
CA PRO A 16 -4.73 -5.95 15.30
C PRO A 16 -3.86 -4.79 15.80
N ARG A 17 -2.58 -4.73 15.37
CA ARG A 17 -1.62 -3.70 15.79
C ARG A 17 -1.68 -2.43 14.93
N ILE A 18 -2.25 -2.51 13.74
CA ILE A 18 -2.38 -1.37 12.83
C ILE A 18 -3.84 -0.95 12.87
N ARG A 19 -4.15 0.03 13.72
CA ARG A 19 -5.52 0.58 13.82
C ARG A 19 -5.65 1.79 12.90
N GLY A 20 -6.70 1.79 12.08
CA GLY A 20 -7.11 2.93 11.25
C GLY A 20 -6.38 3.05 9.90
N GLY A 21 -5.95 1.93 9.31
CA GLY A 21 -5.51 1.88 7.92
C GLY A 21 -4.25 2.68 7.57
N LYS A 22 -3.47 3.14 8.55
CA LYS A 22 -2.26 3.96 8.30
C LYS A 22 -1.01 3.15 8.51
N VAL A 23 -0.21 3.00 7.46
CA VAL A 23 1.05 2.27 7.49
C VAL A 23 2.17 3.17 6.99
N ASP A 24 3.15 3.43 7.85
CA ASP A 24 4.39 4.12 7.48
C ASP A 24 5.48 3.06 7.15
N ARG A 25 6.09 3.18 5.98
CA ARG A 25 7.12 2.26 5.48
C ARG A 25 8.35 3.03 5.01
N ARG A 26 9.52 2.53 5.37
CA ARG A 26 10.79 2.97 4.78
C ARG A 26 11.07 2.10 3.56
N LEU A 27 11.24 2.73 2.41
CA LEU A 27 11.71 2.05 1.20
C LEU A 27 13.23 1.96 1.27
N SER A 28 13.77 0.75 1.10
CA SER A 28 15.22 0.51 1.06
C SER A 28 15.77 0.62 -0.37
N GLU A 29 14.92 0.43 -1.37
CA GLU A 29 15.26 0.42 -2.79
C GLU A 29 14.06 0.84 -3.64
N LYS A 30 14.29 1.06 -4.94
CA LYS A 30 13.21 1.26 -5.92
C LYS A 30 12.38 -0.01 -5.99
N THR A 31 11.09 0.09 -5.70
CA THR A 31 10.18 -1.05 -5.63
C THR A 31 8.84 -0.71 -6.29
N SER A 32 8.08 -1.70 -6.74
CA SER A 32 6.77 -1.46 -7.33
C SER A 32 5.72 -1.18 -6.26
N ILE A 33 4.63 -0.48 -6.61
CA ILE A 33 3.48 -0.33 -5.71
C ILE A 33 2.96 -1.69 -5.24
N LYS A 34 2.94 -2.68 -6.14
CA LYS A 34 2.53 -4.05 -5.83
C LYS A 34 3.31 -4.63 -4.65
N ASP A 35 4.63 -4.57 -4.73
CA ASP A 35 5.51 -5.13 -3.70
C ASP A 35 5.31 -4.42 -2.36
N VAL A 36 5.10 -3.10 -2.37
CA VAL A 36 4.83 -2.33 -1.16
C VAL A 36 3.52 -2.77 -0.51
N ILE A 37 2.45 -2.93 -1.29
CA ILE A 37 1.13 -3.38 -0.80
C ILE A 37 1.23 -4.81 -0.25
N GLU A 38 1.84 -5.74 -0.99
CA GLU A 38 1.99 -7.13 -0.56
C GLU A 38 2.88 -7.24 0.70
N SER A 39 3.90 -6.39 0.85
CA SER A 39 4.72 -6.33 2.07
C SER A 39 3.93 -5.86 3.30
N CYS A 40 2.81 -5.17 3.11
CA CYS A 40 1.89 -4.79 4.19
C CYS A 40 0.92 -5.94 4.57
N GLY A 41 0.98 -7.07 3.86
CA GLY A 41 0.12 -8.24 4.07
C GLY A 41 -1.16 -8.23 3.24
N ILE A 42 -1.35 -7.23 2.37
CA ILE A 42 -2.54 -7.11 1.52
C ILE A 42 -2.27 -7.79 0.18
N PRO A 43 -3.05 -8.80 -0.22
CA PRO A 43 -2.93 -9.37 -1.56
C PRO A 43 -3.37 -8.35 -2.61
N HIS A 44 -2.54 -8.08 -3.62
CA HIS A 44 -2.89 -7.13 -4.68
C HIS A 44 -4.19 -7.45 -5.45
N PRO A 45 -4.64 -8.72 -5.61
CA PRO A 45 -5.93 -9.00 -6.26
C PRO A 45 -7.14 -8.49 -5.47
N GLU A 46 -6.98 -8.19 -4.18
CA GLU A 46 -8.04 -7.63 -3.32
C GLU A 46 -8.11 -6.10 -3.43
N VAL A 47 -7.21 -5.46 -4.18
CA VAL A 47 -7.12 -3.99 -4.30
C VAL A 47 -7.75 -3.51 -5.59
N ASP A 48 -8.88 -2.83 -5.47
CA ASP A 48 -9.63 -2.28 -6.62
C ASP A 48 -9.04 -0.97 -7.18
N LEU A 49 -8.53 -0.10 -6.32
CA LEU A 49 -8.07 1.25 -6.69
C LEU A 49 -6.83 1.65 -5.90
N ILE A 50 -5.84 2.17 -6.62
CA ILE A 50 -4.64 2.75 -6.04
C ILE A 50 -4.60 4.23 -6.41
N LEU A 51 -4.45 5.09 -5.40
CA LEU A 51 -4.28 6.53 -5.58
C LEU A 51 -2.89 6.95 -5.12
N LEU A 52 -2.08 7.44 -6.04
CA LEU A 52 -0.84 8.14 -5.73
C LEU A 52 -1.08 9.65 -5.80
N ASN A 53 -1.04 10.32 -4.65
CA ASN A 53 -1.33 11.76 -4.54
C ASN A 53 -2.64 12.16 -5.24
N GLY A 54 -3.67 11.33 -5.12
CA GLY A 54 -5.00 11.55 -5.73
C GLY A 54 -5.13 11.11 -7.19
N LYS A 55 -4.07 10.62 -7.83
CA LYS A 55 -4.11 10.10 -9.20
C LYS A 55 -4.19 8.58 -9.21
N ALA A 56 -5.12 8.03 -9.98
CA ALA A 56 -5.20 6.58 -10.21
C ALA A 56 -3.95 6.08 -10.93
N VAL A 57 -3.36 5.00 -10.40
CA VAL A 57 -2.18 4.33 -10.95
C VAL A 57 -2.38 2.82 -10.93
N ASP A 58 -1.59 2.09 -11.71
CA ASP A 58 -1.57 0.63 -11.71
C ASP A 58 -0.45 0.07 -10.81
N PHE A 59 -0.44 -1.26 -10.66
CA PHE A 59 0.53 -2.00 -9.86
C PHE A 59 1.98 -1.91 -10.37
N THR A 60 2.19 -1.58 -11.65
CA THR A 60 3.53 -1.51 -12.26
C THR A 60 4.24 -0.19 -11.96
N TYR A 61 3.52 0.78 -11.39
CA TYR A 61 4.11 2.04 -10.98
C TYR A 61 5.26 1.82 -9.99
N ALA A 62 6.44 2.33 -10.33
CA ALA A 62 7.60 2.27 -9.48
C ALA A 62 7.60 3.42 -8.47
N ILE A 63 7.74 3.10 -7.19
CA ILE A 63 7.92 4.10 -6.15
C ILE A 63 9.41 4.32 -5.92
N THR A 64 9.80 5.60 -5.89
CA THR A 64 11.13 6.06 -5.48
C THR A 64 10.97 6.90 -4.23
N ASP A 65 11.99 6.91 -3.38
CA ASP A 65 12.04 7.77 -2.18
C ASP A 65 11.83 9.25 -2.52
#